data_AF-A0A7Z0LEQ8-F1
#
_entry.id   AF-A0A7Z0LEQ8-F1
#
_cell.length_a   1.000
_cell.length_b   1.000
_cell.length_c   1.000
_cell.angle_alpha   90.00
_cell.angle_beta   90.00
_cell.angle_gamma   90.00
#
_symmetry.space_group_name_H-M   'P 1'
#
loop_
_entity.id
_entity.type
_entity.pdbx_description
1 polymer ?
#
loop_
_entity_poly.entity_id
_entity_poly.type
_entity_poly.pdbx_seq_one_letter_code
_entity_poly.pdbx_strand_id
1 'polypeptide(L)'
;MKKELISKFLVSLVAILFFILMALNSFLVLTKTAIFPSDYQETLYYSHDNTILNIVLVILFSIALFFLSKYIKKIIGIKRFVLLAMIYLFIVSLLFAILRRDYVQYDPFNVIDQASNFLRGNYTGLEKGNNYLYIYSHQITTVFMFQILFAIFGRVTFILYLLQCFSISYILFMLYKISNILFNNEDTAYITVILTLFSFPLVFYVAFIYGTLPGMFLTLLAFYHFIKYYKTKNWYDLVIVLLSINVAILLIGNNLINMLAIFSVAVILLIKKFDKKILLFMICTLIFMTGAKSTIENYYSVASQKDIPKGVNKISWIAMGMQEGDREAGWWNKFNYDIMTEEDYDNDKVVEISKKSIMQRVDVFQKNPKYALDFYVRKYENQFIEPTFQSLVITVPQKDVEEGNILIAIKNKILKELYFGTTNKILFFIMKIMQIFIYVFTMAFALITFKKKKENYLIIPISFIGGTIFHMVWEAKSRYIFPYFIFLIPLAAYGFNITKDIVVKYYNKKRGKNYVEKIS
;
A
#
# COMPACT_ATOMS: atom_id res chain seq x y z
N MET A 1 6.33 0.37 37.48
CA MET A 1 7.03 1.62 37.11
C MET A 1 8.01 1.45 35.94
N LYS A 2 9.06 0.62 36.02
CA LYS A 2 10.08 0.45 34.95
C LYS A 2 9.51 -0.02 33.58
N LYS A 3 8.61 -1.02 33.58
CA LYS A 3 7.98 -1.55 32.35
C LYS A 3 7.11 -0.52 31.60
N GLU A 4 6.37 0.30 32.34
CA GLU A 4 5.54 1.35 31.75
C GLU A 4 6.39 2.48 31.16
N LEU A 5 7.51 2.82 31.81
CA LEU A 5 8.47 3.78 31.30
C LEU A 5 9.08 3.30 29.96
N ILE A 6 9.47 2.02 29.88
CA ILE A 6 9.98 1.41 28.65
C ILE A 6 8.92 1.46 27.53
N SER A 7 7.67 1.09 27.81
CA SER A 7 6.57 1.18 26.84
C SER A 7 6.40 2.61 26.30
N LYS A 8 6.33 3.60 27.21
CA LYS A 8 6.20 5.03 26.83
C LYS A 8 7.41 5.54 26.04
N PHE A 9 8.61 5.07 26.35
CA PHE A 9 9.82 5.39 25.59
C PHE A 9 9.73 4.86 24.16
N LEU A 10 9.40 3.57 23.98
CA LEU A 10 9.24 2.96 22.66
C LEU A 10 8.17 3.67 21.82
N VAL A 11 7.03 4.00 22.43
CA VAL A 11 5.97 4.79 21.77
C VAL A 11 6.48 6.16 21.32
N SER A 12 7.28 6.82 22.14
CA SER A 12 7.86 8.14 21.82
C SER A 12 8.87 8.03 20.67
N LEU A 13 9.71 6.99 20.67
CA LEU A 13 10.68 6.73 19.61
C LEU A 13 9.98 6.53 18.26
N VAL A 14 8.95 5.67 18.22
CA VAL A 14 8.16 5.46 16.99
C VAL A 14 7.50 6.76 16.55
N ALA A 15 6.93 7.54 17.47
CA ALA A 15 6.29 8.81 17.13
C ALA A 15 7.29 9.83 16.55
N ILE A 16 8.52 9.90 17.06
CA ILE A 16 9.59 10.77 16.55
C ILE A 16 10.02 10.33 15.15
N LEU A 17 10.32 9.04 14.95
CA LEU A 17 10.70 8.52 13.64
C LEU A 17 9.60 8.76 12.60
N PHE A 18 8.35 8.51 12.98
CA PHE A 18 7.20 8.75 12.12
C PHE A 18 7.04 10.24 11.80
N PHE A 19 7.22 11.12 12.79
CA PHE A 19 7.19 12.57 12.57
C PHE A 19 8.28 13.03 11.60
N ILE A 20 9.52 12.55 11.74
CA ILE A 20 10.63 12.88 10.84
C ILE A 20 10.30 12.46 9.40
N LEU A 21 9.82 11.24 9.20
CA LEU A 21 9.43 10.77 7.86
C LEU A 21 8.28 11.58 7.27
N MET A 22 7.25 11.91 8.07
CA MET A 22 6.13 12.72 7.60
C MET A 22 6.54 14.17 7.32
N ALA A 23 7.47 14.73 8.09
CA ALA A 23 8.03 16.06 7.84
C ALA A 23 8.85 16.08 6.55
N LEU A 24 9.70 15.07 6.33
CA LEU A 24 10.44 14.89 5.08
C LEU A 24 9.48 14.76 3.89
N ASN A 25 8.50 13.87 3.96
CA ASN A 25 7.52 13.68 2.88
C ASN A 25 6.73 14.95 2.60
N SER A 26 6.27 15.65 3.64
CA SER A 26 5.55 16.92 3.50
C SER A 26 6.41 17.98 2.82
N PHE A 27 7.69 18.09 3.21
CA PHE A 27 8.62 19.02 2.57
C PHE A 27 8.84 18.69 1.09
N LEU A 28 9.05 17.40 0.77
CA LEU A 28 9.31 16.98 -0.61
C LEU A 28 8.08 17.21 -1.51
N VAL A 29 6.88 16.78 -1.13
CA VAL A 29 5.67 16.97 -1.96
C VAL A 29 5.24 18.43 -2.09
N LEU A 30 5.68 19.30 -1.18
CA LEU A 30 5.46 20.75 -1.29
C LEU A 30 6.43 21.41 -2.27
N THR A 31 7.60 20.83 -2.51
CA THR A 31 8.70 21.44 -3.29
C THR A 31 8.95 20.77 -4.63
N LYS A 32 8.55 19.50 -4.79
CA LYS A 32 8.83 18.69 -5.97
C LYS A 32 7.69 17.70 -6.23
N THR A 33 7.53 17.34 -7.50
CA THR A 33 6.67 16.24 -7.94
C THR A 33 7.44 15.34 -8.90
N ALA A 34 7.39 14.01 -8.69
CA ALA A 34 7.87 13.03 -9.66
C ALA A 34 6.77 12.70 -10.67
N ILE A 35 7.10 12.69 -11.96
CA ILE A 35 6.16 12.61 -13.06
C ILE A 35 6.66 11.57 -14.08
N PHE A 36 5.77 10.69 -14.52
CA PHE A 36 6.02 9.82 -15.66
C PHE A 36 5.84 10.58 -16.98
N PRO A 37 6.63 10.27 -18.03
CA PRO A 37 6.40 10.84 -19.35
C PRO A 37 5.02 10.50 -19.89
N SER A 38 4.56 11.27 -20.86
CA SER A 38 3.23 11.10 -21.48
C SER A 38 3.04 9.77 -22.20
N ASP A 39 4.13 9.10 -22.59
CA ASP A 39 4.11 7.76 -23.17
C ASP A 39 4.17 6.63 -22.12
N TYR A 40 4.17 6.99 -20.83
CA TYR A 40 4.18 6.07 -19.69
C TYR A 40 5.35 5.08 -19.68
N GLN A 41 6.48 5.42 -20.32
CA GLN A 41 7.72 4.68 -20.11
C GLN A 41 8.12 4.70 -18.63
N GLU A 42 8.77 3.62 -18.16
CA GLU A 42 9.22 3.49 -16.77
C GLU A 42 10.47 4.33 -16.45
N THR A 43 10.41 5.61 -16.79
CA THR A 43 11.38 6.68 -16.47
C THR A 43 10.67 7.78 -15.68
N LEU A 44 11.40 8.55 -14.89
CA LEU A 44 10.84 9.63 -14.07
C LEU A 44 11.51 10.97 -14.33
N TYR A 45 10.68 12.01 -14.30
CA TYR A 45 11.10 13.41 -14.33
C TYR A 45 10.70 14.09 -13.03
N TYR A 46 11.57 14.95 -12.51
CA TYR A 46 11.34 15.69 -11.27
C TYR A 46 11.05 17.15 -11.59
N SER A 47 9.81 17.57 -11.39
CA SER A 47 9.40 18.96 -11.53
C SER A 47 9.54 19.69 -10.20
N HIS A 48 10.26 20.81 -10.19
CA HIS A 48 10.26 21.71 -9.04
C HIS A 48 8.95 22.48 -9.00
N ASP A 49 8.29 22.46 -7.86
CA ASP A 49 7.00 23.10 -7.66
C ASP A 49 7.13 24.46 -6.97
N ASN A 50 6.18 25.35 -7.25
CA ASN A 50 6.02 26.55 -6.45
C ASN A 50 5.44 26.19 -5.08
N THR A 51 6.29 26.19 -4.05
CA THR A 51 5.92 25.84 -2.68
C THR A 51 4.81 26.72 -2.12
N ILE A 52 4.82 28.02 -2.40
CA ILE A 52 3.78 28.94 -1.92
C ILE A 52 2.44 28.59 -2.56
N LEU A 53 2.45 28.30 -3.87
CA LEU A 53 1.24 27.86 -4.57
C LEU A 53 0.70 26.55 -4.00
N ASN A 54 1.55 25.54 -3.77
CA ASN A 54 1.15 24.28 -3.16
C ASN A 54 0.56 24.48 -1.75
N ILE A 55 1.13 25.40 -0.94
CA ILE A 55 0.57 25.76 0.38
C ILE A 55 -0.82 26.41 0.23
N VAL A 56 -0.99 27.35 -0.71
CA VAL A 56 -2.30 27.96 -0.98
C VAL A 56 -3.31 26.91 -1.42
N LEU A 57 -2.92 26.01 -2.32
CA LEU A 57 -3.78 24.94 -2.83
C LEU A 57 -4.21 23.96 -1.73
N VAL A 58 -3.33 23.55 -0.83
CA VAL A 58 -3.71 22.66 0.28
C VAL A 58 -4.63 23.38 1.28
N ILE A 59 -4.46 24.69 1.49
CA ILE A 59 -5.39 25.50 2.30
C ILE A 59 -6.77 25.55 1.65
N LEU A 60 -6.84 25.85 0.35
CA LEU A 60 -8.10 25.89 -0.40
C LEU A 60 -8.79 24.51 -0.39
N PHE A 61 -8.03 23.44 -0.60
CA PHE A 61 -8.53 22.08 -0.52
C PHE A 61 -9.05 21.74 0.88
N SER A 62 -8.33 22.15 1.94
CA SER A 62 -8.76 21.98 3.33
C SER A 62 -10.08 22.69 3.63
N ILE A 63 -10.25 23.90 3.10
CA ILE A 63 -11.48 24.69 3.22
C ILE A 63 -12.64 23.98 2.47
N ALA A 64 -12.40 23.57 1.23
CA ALA A 64 -13.39 22.84 0.43
C ALA A 64 -13.81 21.54 1.11
N LEU A 65 -12.86 20.76 1.61
CA LEU A 65 -13.09 19.51 2.34
C LEU A 65 -13.90 19.73 3.62
N PHE A 66 -13.61 20.81 4.37
CA PHE A 66 -14.38 21.18 5.55
C PHE A 66 -15.84 21.48 5.21
N PHE A 67 -16.10 22.33 4.21
CA PHE A 67 -17.47 22.67 3.81
C PHE A 67 -18.21 21.46 3.24
N LEU A 68 -17.54 20.65 2.42
CA LEU A 68 -18.11 19.42 1.87
C LEU A 68 -18.49 18.44 2.98
N SER A 69 -17.61 18.23 3.95
CA SER A 69 -17.89 17.33 5.09
C SER A 69 -19.08 17.80 5.92
N LYS A 70 -19.20 19.11 6.19
CA LYS A 70 -20.36 19.70 6.87
C LYS A 70 -21.65 19.55 6.09
N TYR A 71 -21.59 19.79 4.77
CA TYR A 71 -22.76 19.69 3.90
C TYR A 71 -23.28 18.25 3.86
N ILE A 72 -22.40 17.27 3.63
CA ILE A 72 -22.77 15.84 3.62
C ILE A 72 -23.34 15.43 4.98
N LYS A 73 -22.68 15.82 6.08
CA LYS A 73 -23.15 15.53 7.45
C LYS A 73 -24.55 16.07 7.74
N LYS A 74 -24.93 17.22 7.16
CA LYS A 74 -26.28 17.79 7.29
C LYS A 74 -27.34 16.95 6.57
N ILE A 75 -26.98 16.30 5.47
CA ILE A 75 -27.92 15.60 4.58
C ILE A 75 -28.06 14.13 4.96
N ILE A 76 -26.96 13.48 5.33
CA ILE A 76 -26.90 12.03 5.48
C ILE A 76 -26.03 11.62 6.66
N GLY A 77 -26.57 10.75 7.52
CA GLY A 77 -25.84 10.17 8.65
C GLY A 77 -24.67 9.28 8.19
N ILE A 78 -23.59 9.26 8.98
CA ILE A 78 -22.30 8.67 8.59
C ILE A 78 -22.40 7.21 8.12
N LYS A 79 -23.22 6.38 8.76
CA LYS A 79 -23.38 4.96 8.38
C LYS A 79 -23.96 4.82 6.97
N ARG A 80 -24.96 5.63 6.63
CA ARG A 80 -25.60 5.63 5.31
C ARG A 80 -24.65 6.23 4.26
N PHE A 81 -23.89 7.26 4.63
CA PHE A 81 -22.87 7.84 3.75
C PHE A 81 -21.78 6.81 3.39
N VAL A 82 -21.28 6.07 4.38
CA VAL A 82 -20.32 4.97 4.16
C VAL A 82 -20.90 3.93 3.20
N LEU A 83 -22.14 3.48 3.41
CA LEU A 83 -22.78 2.51 2.52
C LEU A 83 -22.89 3.02 1.07
N LEU A 84 -23.35 4.26 0.87
CA LEU A 84 -23.45 4.85 -0.46
C LEU A 84 -22.06 5.04 -1.10
N ALA A 85 -21.05 5.42 -0.31
CA ALA A 85 -19.68 5.54 -0.77
C ALA A 85 -19.09 4.19 -1.19
N MET A 86 -19.37 3.11 -0.46
CA MET A 86 -18.98 1.75 -0.82
C MET A 86 -19.62 1.31 -2.14
N ILE A 87 -20.93 1.57 -2.32
CA ILE A 87 -21.66 1.25 -3.55
C ILE A 87 -21.10 2.06 -4.72
N TYR A 88 -20.88 3.36 -4.53
CA TYR A 88 -20.28 4.23 -5.55
C TYR A 88 -18.90 3.72 -5.98
N LEU A 89 -18.00 3.44 -5.05
CA LEU A 89 -16.66 2.91 -5.39
C LEU A 89 -16.75 1.56 -6.07
N PHE A 90 -17.67 0.68 -5.66
CA PHE A 90 -17.86 -0.60 -6.31
C PHE A 90 -18.27 -0.40 -7.78
N ILE A 91 -19.28 0.44 -8.04
CA ILE A 91 -19.79 0.70 -9.39
C ILE A 91 -18.72 1.38 -10.25
N VAL A 92 -18.06 2.43 -9.76
CA VAL A 92 -17.03 3.14 -10.53
C VAL A 92 -15.84 2.23 -10.84
N SER A 93 -15.40 1.43 -9.87
CA SER A 93 -14.34 0.44 -10.09
C SER A 93 -14.77 -0.64 -11.08
N LEU A 94 -16.04 -1.08 -11.03
CA LEU A 94 -16.58 -2.05 -11.97
C LEU A 94 -16.68 -1.50 -13.39
N LEU A 95 -17.14 -0.26 -13.55
CA LEU A 95 -17.17 0.43 -14.84
C LEU A 95 -15.76 0.55 -15.41
N PHE A 96 -14.79 0.95 -14.59
CA PHE A 96 -13.40 1.05 -15.01
C PHE A 96 -12.78 -0.32 -15.32
N ALA A 97 -13.11 -1.37 -14.55
CA ALA A 97 -12.72 -2.75 -14.84
C ALA A 97 -13.26 -3.23 -16.18
N ILE A 98 -14.52 -2.91 -16.52
CA ILE A 98 -15.12 -3.23 -17.83
C ILE A 98 -14.38 -2.49 -18.95
N LEU A 99 -14.03 -1.21 -18.74
CA LEU A 99 -13.23 -0.42 -19.69
C LEU A 99 -11.80 -0.95 -19.88
N ARG A 100 -11.26 -1.71 -18.92
CA ARG A 100 -9.90 -2.28 -18.97
C ARG A 100 -9.85 -3.81 -19.01
N ARG A 101 -10.96 -4.49 -19.25
CA ARG A 101 -11.07 -5.96 -19.18
C ARG A 101 -10.13 -6.69 -20.14
N ASP A 102 -9.76 -6.03 -21.23
CA ASP A 102 -8.83 -6.50 -22.26
C ASP A 102 -7.35 -6.42 -21.86
N TYR A 103 -7.05 -5.91 -20.66
CA TYR A 103 -5.69 -5.59 -20.27
C TYR A 103 -5.32 -6.23 -18.93
N VAL A 104 -4.55 -7.32 -19.02
CA VAL A 104 -3.80 -7.92 -17.92
C VAL A 104 -2.37 -8.09 -18.42
N GLN A 105 -1.40 -7.46 -17.76
CA GLN A 105 0.01 -7.45 -18.19
C GLN A 105 0.95 -7.76 -17.02
N TYR A 106 2.23 -7.97 -17.34
CA TYR A 106 3.32 -8.20 -16.38
C TYR A 106 3.03 -9.40 -15.45
N ASP A 107 3.37 -9.28 -14.17
CA ASP A 107 3.15 -10.30 -13.14
C ASP A 107 1.68 -10.80 -13.07
N PRO A 108 0.65 -9.92 -13.05
CA PRO A 108 -0.76 -10.34 -13.11
C PRO A 108 -1.08 -11.37 -14.19
N PHE A 109 -0.58 -11.17 -15.41
CA PHE A 109 -0.88 -12.06 -16.53
C PHE A 109 -0.36 -13.46 -16.24
N ASN A 110 0.91 -13.56 -15.85
CA ASN A 110 1.54 -14.84 -15.55
C ASN A 110 0.85 -15.55 -14.38
N VAL A 111 0.50 -14.84 -13.31
CA VAL A 111 -0.18 -15.45 -12.15
C VAL A 111 -1.57 -15.99 -12.53
N ILE A 112 -2.35 -15.24 -13.31
CA ILE A 112 -3.69 -15.64 -13.74
C ILE A 112 -3.64 -16.81 -14.72
N ASP A 113 -2.73 -16.75 -15.69
CA ASP A 113 -2.53 -17.83 -16.67
C ASP A 113 -2.14 -19.13 -15.97
N GLN A 114 -1.18 -19.08 -15.04
CA GLN A 114 -0.76 -20.26 -14.29
C GLN A 114 -1.86 -20.82 -13.39
N ALA A 115 -2.67 -19.96 -12.74
CA ALA A 115 -3.82 -20.43 -11.96
C ALA A 115 -4.85 -21.17 -12.82
N SER A 116 -5.08 -20.69 -14.06
CA SER A 116 -5.96 -21.35 -15.04
C SER A 116 -5.39 -22.66 -15.55
N ASN A 117 -4.08 -22.72 -15.83
CA ASN A 117 -3.37 -23.91 -16.31
C ASN A 117 -3.31 -25.01 -15.23
N PHE A 118 -3.00 -24.64 -13.99
CA PHE A 118 -2.94 -25.58 -12.86
C PHE A 118 -4.31 -26.20 -12.55
N LEU A 119 -5.40 -25.47 -12.79
CA LEU A 119 -6.76 -26.02 -12.67
C LEU A 119 -7.05 -27.11 -13.72
N ARG A 120 -6.34 -27.09 -14.86
CA ARG A 120 -6.42 -28.12 -15.91
C ARG A 120 -5.41 -29.25 -15.73
N GLY A 121 -4.67 -29.27 -14.62
CA GLY A 121 -3.56 -30.22 -14.43
C GLY A 121 -2.33 -29.94 -15.31
N ASN A 122 -2.25 -28.77 -15.95
CA ASN A 122 -1.08 -28.37 -16.72
C ASN A 122 -0.11 -27.61 -15.81
N TYR A 123 0.97 -28.27 -15.39
CA TYR A 123 2.01 -27.72 -14.52
C TYR A 123 3.32 -27.35 -15.24
N THR A 124 3.28 -27.09 -16.55
CA THR A 124 4.50 -26.73 -17.31
C THR A 124 5.17 -25.46 -16.81
N GLY A 125 4.44 -24.54 -16.19
CA GLY A 125 5.02 -23.33 -15.59
C GLY A 125 5.98 -23.59 -14.41
N LEU A 126 6.03 -24.81 -13.88
CA LEU A 126 7.02 -25.24 -12.88
C LEU A 126 8.28 -25.86 -13.50
N GLU A 127 8.35 -26.01 -14.83
CA GLU A 127 9.50 -26.62 -15.48
C GLU A 127 10.70 -25.68 -15.52
N LYS A 128 11.90 -26.26 -15.39
CA LYS A 128 13.16 -25.54 -15.49
C LYS A 128 13.23 -24.79 -16.81
N GLY A 129 13.73 -23.55 -16.73
CA GLY A 129 13.87 -22.65 -17.86
C GLY A 129 13.15 -21.34 -17.60
N ASN A 130 12.76 -20.66 -18.67
CA ASN A 130 12.24 -19.29 -18.63
C ASN A 130 10.77 -19.19 -18.17
N ASN A 131 10.27 -20.20 -17.46
CA ASN A 131 8.91 -20.20 -16.95
C ASN A 131 8.79 -19.26 -15.75
N TYR A 132 7.71 -18.46 -15.73
CA TYR A 132 7.52 -17.44 -14.71
C TYR A 132 7.55 -17.97 -13.27
N LEU A 133 6.90 -19.10 -12.99
CA LEU A 133 6.88 -19.69 -11.64
C LEU A 133 8.16 -20.46 -11.31
N TYR A 134 8.95 -20.85 -12.30
CA TYR A 134 10.30 -21.37 -12.06
C TYR A 134 11.22 -20.28 -11.51
N ILE A 135 11.09 -19.07 -12.09
CA ILE A 135 11.87 -17.90 -11.69
C ILE A 135 11.30 -17.28 -10.41
N TYR A 136 10.00 -17.01 -10.37
CA TYR A 136 9.33 -16.31 -9.28
C TYR A 136 8.43 -17.25 -8.48
N SER A 137 8.98 -18.35 -7.97
CA SER A 137 8.23 -19.39 -7.25
C SER A 137 7.46 -18.88 -6.03
N HIS A 138 7.90 -17.77 -5.42
CA HIS A 138 7.16 -17.11 -4.34
C HIS A 138 5.72 -16.68 -4.72
N GLN A 139 5.42 -16.57 -6.02
CA GLN A 139 4.09 -16.25 -6.55
C GLN A 139 3.12 -17.43 -6.50
N ILE A 140 3.60 -18.64 -6.21
CA ILE A 140 2.78 -19.86 -6.19
C ILE A 140 1.62 -19.77 -5.19
N THR A 141 1.77 -19.02 -4.09
CA THR A 141 0.70 -18.80 -3.13
C THR A 141 -0.41 -17.92 -3.71
N THR A 142 -0.07 -16.90 -4.49
CA THR A 142 -1.05 -16.06 -5.19
C THR A 142 -1.78 -16.85 -6.27
N VAL A 143 -1.04 -17.69 -7.00
CA VAL A 143 -1.60 -18.63 -7.98
C VAL A 143 -2.60 -19.56 -7.32
N PHE A 144 -2.28 -20.13 -6.16
CA PHE A 144 -3.18 -20.97 -5.38
C PHE A 144 -4.47 -20.25 -4.99
N MET A 145 -4.36 -19.02 -4.48
CA MET A 145 -5.53 -18.22 -4.11
C MET A 145 -6.44 -17.94 -5.32
N PHE A 146 -5.87 -17.64 -6.49
CA PHE A 146 -6.65 -17.43 -7.71
C PHE A 146 -7.22 -18.74 -8.27
N GLN A 147 -6.48 -19.85 -8.15
CA GLN A 147 -6.96 -21.18 -8.54
C GLN A 147 -8.21 -21.58 -7.75
N ILE A 148 -8.26 -21.33 -6.43
CA ILE A 148 -9.46 -21.57 -5.61
C ILE A 148 -10.66 -20.78 -6.16
N LEU A 149 -10.46 -19.51 -6.50
CA LEU A 149 -11.55 -18.68 -7.05
C LEU A 149 -12.02 -19.21 -8.40
N PHE A 150 -11.11 -19.64 -9.28
CA PHE A 150 -11.46 -20.24 -10.55
C PHE A 150 -12.11 -21.62 -10.41
N ALA A 151 -11.78 -22.38 -9.38
CA ALA A 151 -12.44 -23.66 -9.09
C ALA A 151 -13.91 -23.46 -8.67
N ILE A 152 -14.19 -22.42 -7.87
CA ILE A 152 -15.54 -22.13 -7.34
C ILE A 152 -16.44 -21.45 -8.38
N PHE A 153 -15.92 -20.44 -9.08
CA PHE A 153 -16.71 -19.56 -9.95
C PHE A 153 -16.49 -19.81 -11.45
N GLY A 154 -15.66 -20.80 -11.78
CA GLY A 154 -15.19 -21.05 -13.14
C GLY A 154 -14.04 -20.13 -13.56
N ARG A 155 -13.42 -20.47 -14.69
CA ARG A 155 -12.24 -19.79 -15.26
C ARG A 155 -12.60 -18.48 -15.96
N VAL A 156 -13.30 -17.61 -15.24
CA VAL A 156 -13.74 -16.30 -15.72
C VAL A 156 -12.90 -15.25 -15.03
N THR A 157 -11.90 -14.67 -15.72
CA THR A 157 -11.02 -13.62 -15.17
C THR A 157 -11.79 -12.44 -14.55
N PHE A 158 -13.02 -12.21 -15.02
CA PHE A 158 -13.93 -11.21 -14.46
C PHE A 158 -14.22 -11.38 -12.97
N ILE A 159 -14.17 -12.61 -12.42
CA ILE A 159 -14.33 -12.82 -10.97
C ILE A 159 -13.24 -12.13 -10.16
N LEU A 160 -12.02 -12.04 -10.70
CA LEU A 160 -10.92 -11.37 -10.03
C LEU A 160 -11.07 -9.85 -10.07
N TYR A 161 -11.64 -9.29 -11.14
CA TYR A 161 -12.03 -7.87 -11.15
C TYR A 161 -13.12 -7.58 -10.10
N LEU A 162 -14.11 -8.46 -9.94
CA LEU A 162 -15.12 -8.33 -8.89
C LEU A 162 -14.49 -8.37 -7.49
N LEU A 163 -13.49 -9.23 -7.27
CA LEU A 163 -12.70 -9.25 -6.03
C LEU A 163 -11.97 -7.92 -5.80
N GLN A 164 -11.34 -7.33 -6.84
CA GLN A 164 -10.70 -6.02 -6.74
C GLN A 164 -11.71 -4.93 -6.36
N CYS A 165 -12.86 -4.86 -7.06
CA CYS A 165 -13.92 -3.89 -6.78
C CYS A 165 -14.44 -4.02 -5.34
N PHE A 166 -14.71 -5.26 -4.90
CA PHE A 166 -15.14 -5.54 -3.53
C PHE A 166 -14.08 -5.08 -2.51
N SER A 167 -12.81 -5.36 -2.80
CA SER A 167 -11.69 -4.98 -1.93
C SER A 167 -11.60 -3.45 -1.78
N ILE A 168 -11.79 -2.68 -2.84
CA ILE A 168 -11.80 -1.21 -2.78
C ILE A 168 -12.92 -0.68 -1.87
N SER A 169 -14.14 -1.20 -2.03
CA SER A 169 -15.27 -0.81 -1.18
C SER A 169 -15.03 -1.16 0.30
N TYR A 170 -14.45 -2.34 0.56
CA TYR A 170 -14.15 -2.74 1.94
C TYR A 170 -12.93 -2.05 2.52
N ILE A 171 -11.95 -1.61 1.71
CA ILE A 171 -10.87 -0.71 2.16
C ILE A 171 -11.50 0.57 2.72
N LEU A 172 -12.44 1.20 2.02
CA LEU A 172 -13.15 2.39 2.52
C LEU A 172 -13.86 2.10 3.84
N PHE A 173 -14.60 0.99 3.91
CA PHE A 173 -15.28 0.60 5.13
C PHE A 173 -14.32 0.42 6.30
N MET A 174 -13.19 -0.26 6.07
CA MET A 174 -12.21 -0.52 7.12
C MET A 174 -11.47 0.75 7.56
N LEU A 175 -11.15 1.67 6.65
CA LEU A 175 -10.58 2.98 7.01
C LEU A 175 -11.55 3.77 7.89
N TYR A 176 -12.86 3.78 7.56
CA TYR A 176 -13.90 4.36 8.40
C TYR A 176 -13.97 3.69 9.79
N LYS A 177 -13.96 2.36 9.85
CA LYS A 177 -14.01 1.59 11.11
C LYS A 177 -12.79 1.86 11.99
N ILE A 178 -11.59 1.95 11.39
CA ILE A 178 -10.34 2.31 12.07
C ILE A 178 -10.40 3.74 12.60
N SER A 179 -10.85 4.69 11.78
CA SER A 179 -11.05 6.09 12.17
C SER A 179 -11.93 6.21 13.42
N ASN A 180 -13.10 5.55 13.40
CA ASN A 180 -14.03 5.55 14.53
C ASN A 180 -13.44 4.92 15.79
N ILE A 181 -12.79 3.75 15.68
CA ILE A 181 -12.27 3.07 16.87
C ILE A 181 -11.06 3.81 17.45
N LEU A 182 -10.25 4.52 16.65
CA LEU A 182 -9.11 5.27 17.15
C LEU A 182 -9.49 6.61 17.77
N PHE A 183 -10.44 7.32 17.14
CA PHE A 183 -10.66 8.75 17.42
C PHE A 183 -12.04 9.07 17.98
N ASN A 184 -13.05 8.21 17.75
CA ASN A 184 -14.44 8.45 18.15
C ASN A 184 -14.95 9.87 17.78
N ASN A 185 -14.51 10.38 16.63
CA ASN A 185 -14.81 11.73 16.18
C ASN A 185 -15.55 11.65 14.83
N GLU A 186 -16.80 12.11 14.82
CA GLU A 186 -17.67 11.97 13.65
C GLU A 186 -17.17 12.78 12.45
N ASP A 187 -16.69 14.01 12.66
CA ASP A 187 -16.13 14.84 11.57
C ASP A 187 -14.93 14.13 10.90
N THR A 188 -14.10 13.47 11.71
CA THR A 188 -12.95 12.67 11.24
C THR A 188 -13.42 11.51 10.38
N ALA A 189 -14.52 10.86 10.76
CA ALA A 189 -15.10 9.77 9.99
C ALA A 189 -15.61 10.25 8.62
N TYR A 190 -16.32 11.38 8.55
CA TYR A 190 -16.75 11.97 7.27
C TYR A 190 -15.57 12.32 6.38
N ILE A 191 -14.56 12.98 6.94
CA ILE A 191 -13.35 13.36 6.18
C ILE A 191 -12.60 12.11 5.68
N THR A 192 -12.49 11.06 6.49
CA THR A 192 -11.87 9.78 6.09
C THR A 192 -12.57 9.19 4.87
N VAL A 193 -13.91 9.16 4.88
CA VAL A 193 -14.72 8.61 3.76
C VAL A 193 -14.56 9.47 2.51
N ILE A 194 -14.62 10.80 2.64
CA ILE A 194 -14.45 11.73 1.51
C ILE A 194 -13.06 11.59 0.89
N LEU A 195 -12.00 11.61 1.69
CA LEU A 195 -10.63 11.42 1.18
C LEU A 195 -10.46 10.07 0.48
N THR A 196 -11.09 9.01 0.99
CA THR A 196 -11.04 7.71 0.33
C THR A 196 -11.78 7.72 -1.02
N LEU A 197 -12.93 8.40 -1.11
CA LEU A 197 -13.69 8.54 -2.37
C LEU A 197 -12.88 9.25 -3.47
N PHE A 198 -12.09 10.24 -3.10
CA PHE A 198 -11.23 10.98 -4.05
C PHE A 198 -9.87 10.31 -4.30
N SER A 199 -9.58 9.17 -3.66
CA SER A 199 -8.32 8.44 -3.85
C SER A 199 -8.35 7.65 -5.17
N PHE A 200 -8.30 8.36 -6.30
CA PHE A 200 -8.37 7.80 -7.64
C PHE A 200 -7.39 6.65 -7.94
N PRO A 201 -6.17 6.59 -7.37
CA PRO A 201 -5.32 5.42 -7.55
C PRO A 201 -6.02 4.11 -7.19
N LEU A 202 -6.86 4.07 -6.14
CA LEU A 202 -7.63 2.86 -5.78
C LEU A 202 -8.47 2.34 -6.96
N VAL A 203 -9.15 3.25 -7.67
CA VAL A 203 -10.00 2.90 -8.82
C VAL A 203 -9.13 2.41 -9.98
N PHE A 204 -8.03 3.09 -10.29
CA PHE A 204 -7.12 2.68 -11.37
C PHE A 204 -6.53 1.29 -11.11
N TYR A 205 -6.11 1.01 -9.87
CA TYR A 205 -5.55 -0.28 -9.45
C TYR A 205 -6.48 -1.48 -9.64
N VAL A 206 -7.79 -1.28 -9.84
CA VAL A 206 -8.71 -2.39 -10.17
C VAL A 206 -8.30 -3.12 -11.44
N ALA A 207 -7.65 -2.43 -12.39
CA ALA A 207 -7.18 -3.02 -13.65
C ALA A 207 -5.90 -3.84 -13.48
N PHE A 208 -5.16 -3.63 -12.38
CA PHE A 208 -4.00 -4.43 -12.02
C PHE A 208 -4.47 -5.62 -11.17
N ILE A 209 -4.95 -6.69 -11.83
CA ILE A 209 -5.52 -7.87 -11.16
C ILE A 209 -4.42 -8.65 -10.42
N TYR A 210 -4.26 -8.35 -9.14
CA TYR A 210 -3.18 -8.87 -8.32
C TYR A 210 -3.57 -8.87 -6.85
N GLY A 211 -2.72 -9.45 -6.00
CA GLY A 211 -2.98 -9.57 -4.56
C GLY A 211 -2.99 -8.25 -3.77
N THR A 212 -2.63 -7.11 -4.39
CA THR A 212 -2.46 -5.82 -3.71
C THR A 212 -3.73 -5.33 -3.01
N LEU A 213 -4.84 -5.15 -3.73
CA LEU A 213 -6.09 -4.63 -3.17
C LEU A 213 -6.75 -5.57 -2.14
N PRO A 214 -6.91 -6.89 -2.41
CA PRO A 214 -7.46 -7.81 -1.41
C PRO A 214 -6.52 -7.96 -0.20
N GLY A 215 -5.20 -7.91 -0.42
CA GLY A 215 -4.21 -7.88 0.66
C GLY A 215 -4.31 -6.63 1.53
N MET A 216 -4.54 -5.45 0.92
CA MET A 216 -4.80 -4.20 1.65
C MET A 216 -6.08 -4.27 2.49
N PHE A 217 -7.18 -4.77 1.91
CA PHE A 217 -8.43 -4.98 2.64
C PHE A 217 -8.22 -5.87 3.88
N LEU A 218 -7.61 -7.04 3.69
CA LEU A 218 -7.37 -8.00 4.77
C LEU A 218 -6.40 -7.47 5.83
N THR A 219 -5.40 -6.68 5.41
CA THR A 219 -4.50 -5.97 6.33
C THR A 219 -5.24 -4.97 7.19
N LEU A 220 -6.13 -4.15 6.61
CA LEU A 220 -6.94 -3.20 7.37
C LEU A 220 -7.94 -3.91 8.30
N LEU A 221 -8.48 -5.05 7.88
CA LEU A 221 -9.29 -5.92 8.73
C LEU A 221 -8.50 -6.40 9.95
N ALA A 222 -7.27 -6.87 9.74
CA ALA A 222 -6.34 -7.24 10.81
C ALA A 222 -6.04 -6.05 11.73
N PHE A 223 -5.72 -4.87 11.20
CA PHE A 223 -5.46 -3.67 12.00
C PHE A 223 -6.66 -3.31 12.88
N TYR A 224 -7.86 -3.27 12.31
CA TYR A 224 -9.08 -2.96 13.06
C TYR A 224 -9.34 -3.95 14.19
N HIS A 225 -9.28 -5.27 13.92
CA HIS A 225 -9.53 -6.27 14.95
C HIS A 225 -8.43 -6.30 16.02
N PHE A 226 -7.18 -6.02 15.67
CA PHE A 226 -6.12 -5.90 16.67
C PHE A 226 -6.32 -4.67 17.58
N ILE A 227 -6.71 -3.52 17.02
CA ILE A 227 -7.09 -2.33 17.80
C ILE A 227 -8.32 -2.61 18.67
N LYS A 228 -9.28 -3.37 18.14
CA LYS A 228 -10.49 -3.75 18.87
C LYS A 228 -10.17 -4.67 20.04
N TYR A 229 -9.34 -5.70 19.83
CA TYR A 229 -8.82 -6.55 20.89
C TYR A 229 -8.11 -5.73 21.97
N TYR A 230 -7.32 -4.71 21.61
CA TYR A 230 -6.69 -3.84 22.60
C TYR A 230 -7.71 -3.20 23.56
N LYS A 231 -8.90 -2.83 23.05
CA LYS A 231 -9.99 -2.24 23.84
C LYS A 231 -10.86 -3.29 24.58
N THR A 232 -11.24 -4.37 23.91
CA THR A 232 -12.26 -5.33 24.39
C THR A 232 -11.66 -6.56 25.07
N LYS A 233 -10.42 -6.92 24.74
CA LYS A 233 -9.73 -8.15 25.18
C LYS A 233 -10.40 -9.46 24.74
N ASN A 234 -11.23 -9.40 23.71
CA ASN A 234 -11.93 -10.55 23.16
C ASN A 234 -11.03 -11.41 22.25
N TRP A 235 -10.82 -12.68 22.60
CA TRP A 235 -9.85 -13.55 21.91
C TRP A 235 -10.18 -13.82 20.44
N TYR A 236 -11.46 -13.85 20.07
CA TYR A 236 -11.88 -14.08 18.68
C TYR A 236 -11.40 -12.96 17.74
N ASP A 237 -11.19 -11.73 18.25
CA ASP A 237 -10.60 -10.66 17.45
C ASP A 237 -9.17 -11.03 17.02
N LEU A 238 -8.37 -11.71 17.87
CA LEU A 238 -7.03 -12.19 17.50
C LEU A 238 -7.07 -13.32 16.45
N VAL A 239 -8.10 -14.16 16.45
CA VAL A 239 -8.28 -15.18 15.41
C VAL A 239 -8.55 -14.53 14.06
N ILE A 240 -9.40 -13.50 14.02
CA ILE A 240 -9.65 -12.73 12.80
C ILE A 240 -8.36 -12.06 12.31
N VAL A 241 -7.55 -11.49 13.21
CA VAL A 241 -6.23 -10.93 12.87
C VAL A 241 -5.34 -12.00 12.24
N LEU A 242 -5.20 -13.16 12.89
CA LEU A 242 -4.37 -14.27 12.45
C LEU A 242 -4.77 -14.73 11.04
N LEU A 243 -6.05 -14.97 10.80
CA LEU A 243 -6.53 -15.44 9.49
C LEU A 243 -6.35 -14.37 8.43
N SER A 244 -6.76 -13.13 8.72
CA SER A 244 -6.74 -12.04 7.74
C SER A 244 -5.31 -11.70 7.30
N ILE A 245 -4.36 -11.58 8.24
CA ILE A 245 -2.98 -11.21 7.89
C ILE A 245 -2.27 -12.34 7.13
N ASN A 246 -2.55 -13.60 7.46
CA ASN A 246 -1.95 -14.74 6.75
C ASN A 246 -2.50 -14.87 5.33
N VAL A 247 -3.81 -14.73 5.13
CA VAL A 247 -4.38 -14.72 3.77
C VAL A 247 -3.87 -13.52 2.96
N ALA A 248 -3.67 -12.36 3.60
CA ALA A 248 -3.05 -11.20 2.94
C ALA A 248 -1.62 -11.50 2.48
N ILE A 249 -0.83 -12.24 3.28
CA ILE A 249 0.55 -12.66 2.92
C ILE A 249 0.53 -13.66 1.76
N LEU A 250 -0.43 -14.60 1.74
CA LEU A 250 -0.55 -15.56 0.63
C LEU A 250 -0.90 -14.88 -0.70
N LEU A 251 -1.68 -13.80 -0.66
CA LEU A 251 -2.00 -12.98 -1.83
C LEU A 251 -0.82 -12.11 -2.30
N ILE A 252 -0.05 -11.56 -1.36
CA ILE A 252 1.16 -10.79 -1.66
C ILE A 252 2.09 -10.76 -0.44
N GLY A 253 3.31 -11.28 -0.63
CA GLY A 253 4.28 -11.49 0.45
C GLY A 253 4.70 -10.21 1.19
N ASN A 254 4.56 -9.03 0.58
CA ASN A 254 4.88 -7.74 1.18
C ASN A 254 4.04 -7.45 2.44
N ASN A 255 2.88 -8.10 2.61
CA ASN A 255 2.08 -7.99 3.83
C ASN A 255 2.78 -8.55 5.09
N LEU A 256 3.91 -9.24 4.94
CA LEU A 256 4.77 -9.61 6.07
C LEU A 256 5.19 -8.37 6.87
N ILE A 257 5.41 -7.23 6.22
CA ILE A 257 5.74 -5.95 6.88
C ILE A 257 4.61 -5.51 7.81
N ASN A 258 3.36 -5.69 7.37
CA ASN A 258 2.17 -5.36 8.16
C ASN A 258 1.99 -6.33 9.35
N MET A 259 2.34 -7.60 9.19
CA MET A 259 2.40 -8.57 10.30
C MET A 259 3.45 -8.17 11.34
N LEU A 260 4.65 -7.78 10.88
CA LEU A 260 5.73 -7.30 11.76
C LEU A 260 5.33 -6.01 12.50
N ALA A 261 4.54 -5.14 11.88
CA ALA A 261 3.99 -3.97 12.55
C ALA A 261 3.01 -4.35 13.68
N ILE A 262 2.10 -5.29 13.43
CA ILE A 262 1.20 -5.84 14.46
C ILE A 262 2.01 -6.47 15.60
N PHE A 263 3.03 -7.27 15.26
CA PHE A 263 3.89 -7.93 16.24
C PHE A 263 4.71 -6.93 17.06
N SER A 264 5.20 -5.86 16.45
CA SER A 264 5.91 -4.79 17.16
C SER A 264 5.03 -4.13 18.21
N VAL A 265 3.77 -3.82 17.87
CA VAL A 265 2.81 -3.32 18.85
C VAL A 265 2.47 -4.38 19.90
N ALA A 266 2.28 -5.64 19.50
CA ALA A 266 2.02 -6.76 20.40
C ALA A 266 3.15 -6.93 21.45
N VAL A 267 4.41 -6.80 21.03
CA VAL A 267 5.58 -6.83 21.93
C VAL A 267 5.54 -5.66 22.91
N ILE A 268 5.25 -4.44 22.46
CA ILE A 268 5.08 -3.27 23.35
C ILE A 268 4.00 -3.56 24.40
N LEU A 269 2.88 -4.17 23.99
CA LEU A 269 1.80 -4.55 24.89
C LEU A 269 2.24 -5.61 25.91
N LEU A 270 2.97 -6.66 25.47
CA LEU A 270 3.51 -7.70 26.34
C LEU A 270 4.50 -7.15 27.38
N ILE A 271 5.37 -6.21 26.98
CA ILE A 271 6.31 -5.53 27.88
C ILE A 271 5.54 -4.76 28.95
N LYS A 272 4.52 -4.00 28.54
CA LYS A 272 3.69 -3.21 29.46
C LYS A 272 2.93 -4.10 30.44
N LYS A 273 2.24 -5.12 29.92
CA LYS A 273 1.49 -6.12 30.69
C LYS A 273 1.44 -7.43 29.92
N PHE A 274 2.05 -8.47 30.47
CA PHE A 274 2.06 -9.78 29.85
C PHE A 274 0.65 -10.32 29.66
N ASP A 275 0.33 -10.76 28.45
CA ASP A 275 -0.93 -11.39 28.08
C ASP A 275 -0.62 -12.65 27.26
N LYS A 276 -0.83 -13.82 27.87
CA LYS A 276 -0.57 -15.11 27.23
C LYS A 276 -1.32 -15.29 25.91
N LYS A 277 -2.47 -14.62 25.73
CA LYS A 277 -3.26 -14.68 24.49
C LYS A 277 -2.53 -13.99 23.35
N ILE A 278 -1.84 -12.87 23.62
CA ILE A 278 -1.03 -12.15 22.63
C ILE A 278 0.18 -13.00 22.22
N LEU A 279 0.87 -13.60 23.19
CA LEU A 279 2.00 -14.48 22.91
C LEU A 279 1.56 -15.71 22.08
N LEU A 280 0.49 -16.38 22.49
CA LEU A 280 -0.07 -17.51 21.75
C LEU A 280 -0.50 -17.09 20.34
N PHE A 281 -1.15 -15.93 20.19
CA PHE A 281 -1.51 -15.37 18.88
C PHE A 281 -0.28 -15.20 17.97
N MET A 282 0.83 -14.64 18.48
CA MET A 282 2.05 -14.47 17.67
C MET A 282 2.63 -15.81 17.21
N ILE A 283 2.71 -16.79 18.12
CA ILE A 283 3.20 -18.14 17.81
C ILE A 283 2.28 -18.82 16.79
N CYS A 284 0.97 -18.85 17.02
CA CYS A 284 0.00 -19.44 16.10
C CYS A 284 0.01 -18.76 14.74
N THR A 285 0.21 -17.45 14.68
CA THR A 285 0.30 -16.71 13.41
C THR A 285 1.52 -17.14 12.60
N LEU A 286 2.68 -17.35 13.24
CA LEU A 286 3.90 -17.83 12.57
C LEU A 286 3.78 -19.29 12.11
N ILE A 287 3.19 -20.16 12.95
CA ILE A 287 2.92 -21.56 12.61
C ILE A 287 1.95 -21.63 11.43
N PHE A 288 0.88 -20.83 11.45
CA PHE A 288 -0.09 -20.80 10.35
C PHE A 288 0.54 -20.28 9.06
N MET A 289 1.37 -19.23 9.11
CA MET A 289 2.07 -18.71 7.94
C MET A 289 2.95 -19.76 7.27
N THR A 290 3.80 -20.43 8.06
CA THR A 290 4.73 -21.44 7.58
C THR A 290 4.00 -22.71 7.14
N GLY A 291 3.04 -23.16 7.93
CA GLY A 291 2.19 -24.32 7.62
C GLY A 291 1.36 -24.14 6.36
N ALA A 292 0.72 -22.99 6.17
CA ALA A 292 -0.06 -22.71 4.96
C ALA A 292 0.82 -22.69 3.71
N LYS A 293 1.98 -22.02 3.77
CA LYS A 293 2.92 -21.99 2.64
C LYS A 293 3.44 -23.39 2.30
N SER A 294 3.90 -24.14 3.30
CA SER A 294 4.38 -25.52 3.11
C SER A 294 3.29 -26.44 2.58
N THR A 295 2.05 -26.29 3.06
CA THR A 295 0.90 -27.07 2.54
C THR A 295 0.66 -26.81 1.06
N ILE A 296 0.73 -25.54 0.63
CA ILE A 296 0.56 -25.18 -0.79
C ILE A 296 1.71 -25.72 -1.64
N GLU A 297 2.96 -25.57 -1.18
CA GLU A 297 4.14 -26.10 -1.88
C GLU A 297 4.06 -27.63 -2.01
N ASN A 298 3.71 -28.35 -0.94
CA ASN A 298 3.53 -29.80 -0.94
C ASN A 298 2.38 -30.24 -1.84
N TYR A 299 1.24 -29.52 -1.80
CA TYR A 299 0.10 -29.80 -2.68
C TYR A 299 0.52 -29.77 -4.16
N TYR A 300 1.22 -28.72 -4.58
CA TYR A 300 1.68 -28.63 -5.96
C TYR A 300 2.79 -29.61 -6.28
N SER A 301 3.66 -29.95 -5.33
CA SER A 301 4.70 -30.95 -5.56
C SER A 301 4.08 -32.32 -5.86
N VAL A 302 3.09 -32.73 -5.05
CA VAL A 302 2.34 -33.97 -5.27
C VAL A 302 1.50 -33.90 -6.56
N ALA A 303 0.80 -32.80 -6.80
CA ALA A 303 -0.07 -32.69 -7.97
C ALA A 303 0.71 -32.65 -9.30
N SER A 304 1.88 -32.01 -9.31
CA SER A 304 2.72 -31.89 -10.50
C SER A 304 3.75 -33.01 -10.66
N GLN A 305 3.97 -33.83 -9.62
CA GLN A 305 5.06 -34.81 -9.53
C GLN A 305 6.44 -34.18 -9.76
N LYS A 306 6.61 -32.94 -9.31
CA LYS A 306 7.83 -32.12 -9.45
C LYS A 306 8.16 -31.47 -8.12
N ASP A 307 9.42 -31.12 -7.92
CA ASP A 307 9.80 -30.25 -6.82
C ASP A 307 9.40 -28.80 -7.11
N ILE A 308 9.01 -28.07 -6.08
CA ILE A 308 8.73 -26.64 -6.22
C ILE A 308 10.08 -25.90 -6.32
N PRO A 309 10.30 -25.10 -7.38
CA PRO A 309 11.55 -24.42 -7.59
C PRO A 309 11.85 -23.42 -6.47
N LYS A 310 13.12 -23.31 -6.08
CA LYS A 310 13.58 -22.32 -5.09
C LYS A 310 13.30 -20.87 -5.54
N GLY A 311 13.32 -20.65 -6.85
CA GLY A 311 13.15 -19.34 -7.48
C GLY A 311 14.27 -18.36 -7.13
N VAL A 312 14.06 -17.10 -7.53
CA VAL A 312 14.98 -16.00 -7.27
C VAL A 312 15.20 -15.83 -5.77
N ASN A 313 16.46 -15.90 -5.35
CA ASN A 313 16.84 -15.71 -3.96
C ASN A 313 16.60 -14.25 -3.52
N LYS A 314 16.12 -14.05 -2.29
CA LYS A 314 15.83 -12.72 -1.74
C LYS A 314 17.02 -11.76 -1.75
N ILE A 315 18.25 -12.27 -1.68
CA ILE A 315 19.45 -11.42 -1.70
C ILE A 315 19.68 -10.71 -3.03
N SER A 316 19.24 -11.27 -4.16
CA SER A 316 19.40 -10.62 -5.46
C SER A 316 18.48 -9.41 -5.62
N TRP A 317 17.33 -9.40 -4.95
CA TRP A 317 16.45 -8.23 -4.86
C TRP A 317 17.05 -7.10 -4.02
N ILE A 318 17.82 -7.44 -2.98
CA ILE A 318 18.60 -6.45 -2.21
C ILE A 318 19.72 -5.88 -3.08
N ALA A 319 20.45 -6.73 -3.81
CA ALA A 319 21.48 -6.29 -4.75
C ALA A 319 20.91 -5.31 -5.78
N MET A 320 19.80 -5.69 -6.43
CA MET A 320 19.07 -4.84 -7.38
C MET A 320 18.59 -3.53 -6.74
N GLY A 321 18.13 -3.57 -5.49
CA GLY A 321 17.73 -2.38 -4.74
C GLY A 321 18.83 -1.33 -4.56
N MET A 322 20.11 -1.72 -4.70
CA MET A 322 21.30 -0.87 -4.59
C MET A 322 21.94 -0.52 -5.95
N GLN A 323 21.32 -0.93 -7.05
CA GLN A 323 21.82 -0.76 -8.41
C GLN A 323 21.02 0.30 -9.18
N GLU A 324 21.60 0.73 -10.29
CA GLU A 324 20.97 1.55 -11.32
C GLU A 324 20.86 0.71 -12.61
N GLY A 325 20.06 1.18 -13.55
CA GLY A 325 19.94 0.60 -14.89
C GLY A 325 19.26 1.61 -15.81
N ASP A 326 18.52 1.13 -16.81
CA ASP A 326 17.73 2.00 -17.70
C ASP A 326 16.57 2.73 -16.98
N ARG A 327 16.29 2.33 -15.74
CA ARG A 327 15.23 2.84 -14.87
C ARG A 327 15.82 3.54 -13.65
N GLU A 328 14.98 4.23 -12.90
CA GLU A 328 15.41 5.01 -11.72
C GLU A 328 16.09 4.16 -10.63
N ALA A 329 16.85 4.81 -9.75
CA ALA A 329 17.62 4.21 -8.65
C ALA A 329 16.84 3.12 -7.89
N GLY A 330 17.41 1.91 -7.93
CA GLY A 330 16.91 0.75 -7.21
C GLY A 330 15.59 0.19 -7.72
N TRP A 331 15.23 0.47 -8.98
CA TRP A 331 14.15 -0.19 -9.71
C TRP A 331 14.63 -1.50 -10.33
N TRP A 332 13.66 -2.31 -10.76
CA TRP A 332 13.95 -3.52 -11.50
C TRP A 332 14.79 -3.23 -12.76
N ASN A 333 15.97 -3.85 -12.83
CA ASN A 333 16.96 -3.68 -13.91
C ASN A 333 17.37 -5.02 -14.55
N LYS A 334 16.52 -6.07 -14.42
CA LYS A 334 16.77 -7.45 -14.87
C LYS A 334 17.87 -8.24 -14.15
N PHE A 335 18.70 -7.62 -13.30
CA PHE A 335 19.80 -8.29 -12.62
C PHE A 335 19.45 -9.65 -12.02
N ASN A 336 18.33 -9.74 -11.29
CA ASN A 336 17.92 -10.98 -10.63
C ASN A 336 17.43 -12.08 -11.58
N TYR A 337 17.02 -11.71 -12.79
CA TYR A 337 16.56 -12.60 -13.84
C TYR A 337 17.76 -13.07 -14.65
N ASP A 338 18.60 -12.13 -15.11
CA ASP A 338 19.75 -12.41 -15.98
C ASP A 338 20.74 -13.37 -15.30
N ILE A 339 21.14 -13.09 -14.05
CA ILE A 339 22.10 -13.95 -13.33
C ILE A 339 21.55 -15.36 -13.07
N MET A 340 20.22 -15.52 -12.97
CA MET A 340 19.65 -16.87 -12.84
C MET A 340 19.76 -17.64 -14.14
N THR A 341 19.50 -16.98 -15.27
CA THR A 341 19.59 -17.62 -16.58
C THR A 341 21.03 -17.92 -16.98
N GLU A 342 21.97 -17.01 -16.67
CA GLU A 342 23.40 -17.13 -16.98
C GLU A 342 24.05 -18.28 -16.18
N GLU A 343 23.67 -18.45 -14.91
CA GLU A 343 24.20 -19.49 -14.04
C GLU A 343 23.39 -20.80 -14.06
N ASP A 344 22.58 -21.03 -15.10
CA ASP A 344 21.71 -22.21 -15.26
C ASP A 344 20.88 -22.55 -14.01
N TYR A 345 20.38 -21.49 -13.36
CA TYR A 345 19.53 -21.52 -12.17
C TYR A 345 20.21 -22.13 -10.91
N ASP A 346 21.54 -22.11 -10.84
CA ASP A 346 22.31 -22.48 -9.64
C ASP A 346 22.12 -21.42 -8.54
N ASN A 347 21.38 -21.78 -7.48
CA ASN A 347 21.03 -20.83 -6.41
C ASN A 347 22.25 -20.37 -5.62
N ASP A 348 23.25 -21.23 -5.42
CA ASP A 348 24.39 -20.92 -4.57
C ASP A 348 25.31 -19.92 -5.28
N LYS A 349 25.52 -20.10 -6.59
CA LYS A 349 26.22 -19.12 -7.43
C LYS A 349 25.47 -17.78 -7.51
N VAL A 350 24.15 -17.82 -7.71
CA VAL A 350 23.31 -16.59 -7.71
C VAL A 350 23.44 -15.83 -6.40
N VAL A 351 23.46 -16.54 -5.26
CA VAL A 351 23.68 -15.94 -3.94
C VAL A 351 25.07 -15.34 -3.81
N GLU A 352 26.11 -16.03 -4.28
CA GLU A 352 27.49 -15.55 -4.27
C GLU A 352 27.64 -14.25 -5.09
N ILE A 353 27.16 -14.26 -6.34
CA ILE A 353 27.19 -13.09 -7.25
C ILE A 353 26.42 -11.92 -6.64
N SER A 354 25.25 -12.18 -6.06
CA SER A 354 24.44 -11.14 -5.41
C SER A 354 25.16 -10.52 -4.20
N LYS A 355 25.80 -11.33 -3.36
CA LYS A 355 26.62 -10.84 -2.22
C LYS A 355 27.78 -10.00 -2.72
N LYS A 356 28.49 -10.47 -3.74
CA LYS A 356 29.62 -9.73 -4.35
C LYS A 356 29.15 -8.38 -4.92
N SER A 357 28.01 -8.36 -5.61
CA SER A 357 27.41 -7.13 -6.14
C SER A 357 27.06 -6.12 -5.03
N ILE A 358 26.45 -6.59 -3.93
CA ILE A 358 26.17 -5.75 -2.76
C ILE A 358 27.46 -5.16 -2.20
N MET A 359 28.48 -5.98 -1.99
CA MET A 359 29.77 -5.53 -1.45
C MET A 359 30.46 -4.51 -2.37
N GLN A 360 30.39 -4.72 -3.68
CA GLN A 360 30.90 -3.75 -4.67
C GLN A 360 30.15 -2.41 -4.58
N ARG A 361 28.81 -2.42 -4.44
CA ARG A 361 28.03 -1.19 -4.27
C ARG A 361 28.34 -0.50 -2.94
N VAL A 362 28.53 -1.24 -1.86
CA VAL A 362 28.97 -0.68 -0.58
C VAL A 362 30.33 0.01 -0.71
N ASP A 363 31.31 -0.61 -1.38
CA ASP A 363 32.63 0.00 -1.61
C ASP A 363 32.53 1.28 -2.45
N VAL A 364 31.72 1.28 -3.52
CA VAL A 364 31.45 2.49 -4.33
C VAL A 364 30.84 3.60 -3.48
N PHE A 365 29.85 3.28 -2.65
CA PHE A 365 29.21 4.27 -1.77
C PHE A 365 30.14 4.80 -0.68
N GLN A 366 31.02 3.97 -0.12
CA GLN A 366 32.03 4.39 0.86
C GLN A 366 33.08 5.31 0.24
N LYS A 367 33.55 4.98 -0.98
CA LYS A 367 34.53 5.80 -1.71
C LYS A 367 33.92 7.08 -2.27
N ASN A 368 32.60 7.13 -2.51
CA ASN A 368 31.91 8.30 -3.03
C ASN A 368 30.61 8.62 -2.25
N PRO A 369 30.72 9.23 -1.05
CA PRO A 369 29.57 9.53 -0.21
C PRO A 369 28.54 10.48 -0.86
N LYS A 370 28.99 11.38 -1.74
CA LYS A 370 28.11 12.31 -2.46
C LYS A 370 27.21 11.54 -3.44
N TYR A 371 27.77 10.59 -4.18
CA TYR A 371 27.01 9.72 -5.07
C TYR A 371 26.08 8.77 -4.29
N ALA A 372 26.53 8.25 -3.13
CA ALA A 372 25.67 7.45 -2.27
C ALA A 372 24.44 8.23 -1.79
N LEU A 373 24.63 9.48 -1.38
CA LEU A 373 23.53 10.36 -0.99
C LEU A 373 22.58 10.62 -2.17
N ASP A 374 23.11 10.95 -3.35
CA ASP A 374 22.31 11.16 -4.56
C ASP A 374 21.46 9.94 -4.91
N PHE A 375 22.05 8.74 -4.91
CA PHE A 375 21.36 7.49 -5.18
C PHE A 375 20.19 7.28 -4.23
N TYR A 376 20.41 7.39 -2.92
CA TYR A 376 19.36 7.15 -1.94
C TYR A 376 18.33 8.28 -1.87
N VAL A 377 18.69 9.52 -2.21
CA VAL A 377 17.72 10.62 -2.40
C VAL A 377 16.80 10.31 -3.57
N ARG A 378 17.34 9.97 -4.75
CA ARG A 378 16.51 9.56 -5.90
C ARG A 378 15.70 8.32 -5.60
N LYS A 379 16.28 7.32 -4.93
CA LYS A 379 15.57 6.10 -4.49
C LYS A 379 14.37 6.43 -3.60
N TYR A 380 14.53 7.39 -2.68
CA TYR A 380 13.46 7.81 -1.79
C TYR A 380 12.41 8.64 -2.54
N GLU A 381 12.83 9.69 -3.24
CA GLU A 381 11.93 10.62 -3.94
C GLU A 381 11.03 9.87 -4.94
N ASN A 382 11.59 8.98 -5.77
CA ASN A 382 10.82 8.24 -6.78
C ASN A 382 9.68 7.38 -6.22
N GLN A 383 9.76 7.00 -4.94
CA GLN A 383 8.76 6.17 -4.28
C GLN A 383 7.68 6.99 -3.57
N PHE A 384 8.04 8.16 -3.01
CA PHE A 384 7.17 8.90 -2.09
C PHE A 384 6.52 10.15 -2.68
N ILE A 385 7.05 10.71 -3.79
CA ILE A 385 6.55 11.98 -4.38
C ILE A 385 5.95 11.84 -5.79
N GLU A 386 5.64 10.61 -6.21
CA GLU A 386 4.92 10.35 -7.45
C GLU A 386 3.41 10.18 -7.13
N PRO A 387 2.53 11.12 -7.52
CA PRO A 387 1.16 11.18 -6.98
C PRO A 387 0.22 10.05 -7.42
N THR A 388 0.50 9.38 -8.53
CA THR A 388 -0.34 8.30 -9.06
C THR A 388 -0.03 6.96 -8.41
N PHE A 389 1.09 6.86 -7.70
CA PHE A 389 1.65 5.61 -7.20
C PHE A 389 1.69 4.51 -8.28
N GLN A 390 2.13 4.88 -9.48
CA GLN A 390 2.19 4.06 -10.69
C GLN A 390 0.84 3.51 -11.16
N SER A 391 -0.28 3.94 -10.57
CA SER A 391 -1.59 3.40 -10.90
C SER A 391 -1.94 3.61 -12.37
N LEU A 392 -1.44 4.69 -12.99
CA LEU A 392 -1.64 4.95 -14.43
C LEU A 392 -0.67 4.15 -15.30
N VAL A 393 0.61 4.05 -14.91
CA VAL A 393 1.66 3.36 -15.68
C VAL A 393 1.33 1.88 -15.85
N ILE A 394 0.93 1.22 -14.76
CA ILE A 394 0.64 -0.23 -14.80
C ILE A 394 -0.68 -0.57 -15.47
N THR A 395 -1.49 0.44 -15.83
CA THR A 395 -2.81 0.26 -16.43
C THR A 395 -2.97 1.00 -17.75
N VAL A 396 -1.94 1.67 -18.27
CA VAL A 396 -1.98 2.37 -19.57
C VAL A 396 -2.21 1.38 -20.72
N PRO A 397 -3.01 1.71 -21.75
CA PRO A 397 -3.08 0.88 -22.96
C PRO A 397 -1.76 0.94 -23.75
N GLN A 398 -1.23 -0.21 -24.18
CA GLN A 398 0.03 -0.31 -24.93
C GLN A 398 -0.12 -0.57 -26.43
N LYS A 399 -1.33 -0.81 -26.93
CA LYS A 399 -1.59 -0.98 -28.36
C LYS A 399 -2.46 0.18 -28.86
N ASP A 400 -2.14 0.67 -30.04
CA ASP A 400 -3.06 1.50 -30.82
C ASP A 400 -4.35 0.72 -31.00
N VAL A 401 -5.47 1.37 -30.65
CA VAL A 401 -6.74 0.68 -30.61
C VAL A 401 -7.32 0.60 -32.01
N GLU A 402 -7.71 -0.62 -32.40
CA GLU A 402 -8.37 -0.92 -33.67
C GLU A 402 -9.56 0.02 -33.94
N GLU A 403 -9.73 0.39 -35.23
CA GLU A 403 -10.95 1.02 -35.71
C GLU A 403 -12.10 0.02 -35.56
N GLY A 404 -12.93 0.26 -34.54
CA GLY A 404 -14.04 -0.60 -34.18
C GLY A 404 -15.39 0.10 -34.29
N ASN A 405 -16.45 -0.63 -33.91
CA ASN A 405 -17.79 -0.09 -33.79
C ASN A 405 -17.89 1.07 -32.78
N ILE A 406 -19.06 1.72 -32.72
CA ILE A 406 -19.29 2.91 -31.89
C ILE A 406 -18.97 2.73 -30.41
N LEU A 407 -19.14 1.53 -29.84
CA LEU A 407 -18.83 1.24 -28.44
C LEU A 407 -17.32 1.24 -28.18
N ILE A 408 -16.54 0.71 -29.13
CA ILE A 408 -15.08 0.75 -29.08
C ILE A 408 -14.59 2.20 -29.22
N ALA A 409 -15.19 2.99 -30.12
CA ALA A 409 -14.85 4.41 -30.25
C ALA A 409 -15.12 5.21 -28.96
N ILE A 410 -16.26 4.98 -28.29
CA ILE A 410 -16.59 5.61 -27.00
C ILE A 410 -15.60 5.19 -25.92
N LYS A 411 -15.32 3.89 -25.80
CA LYS A 411 -14.30 3.34 -24.89
C LYS A 411 -12.95 4.05 -25.09
N ASN A 412 -12.51 4.16 -26.34
CA ASN A 412 -11.23 4.75 -26.70
C ASN A 412 -11.16 6.23 -26.36
N LYS A 413 -12.24 6.98 -26.61
CA LYS A 413 -12.33 8.39 -26.23
C LYS A 413 -12.20 8.57 -24.72
N ILE A 414 -12.91 7.75 -23.93
CA ILE A 414 -12.84 7.79 -22.46
C ILE A 414 -11.42 7.46 -21.98
N LEU A 415 -10.81 6.38 -22.49
CA LEU A 415 -9.45 6.00 -22.11
C LEU A 415 -8.43 7.08 -22.52
N LYS A 416 -8.55 7.64 -23.72
CA LYS A 416 -7.68 8.72 -24.19
C LYS A 416 -7.76 9.93 -23.27
N GLU A 417 -8.96 10.32 -22.83
CA GLU A 417 -9.13 11.41 -21.87
C GLU A 417 -8.52 11.09 -20.49
N LEU A 418 -8.72 9.87 -19.98
CA LEU A 418 -8.22 9.44 -18.66
C LEU A 418 -6.69 9.32 -18.59
N TYR A 419 -6.04 8.92 -19.68
CA TYR A 419 -4.58 8.70 -19.72
C TYR A 419 -3.80 9.86 -20.36
N PHE A 420 -4.36 10.57 -21.34
CA PHE A 420 -3.60 11.54 -22.14
C PHE A 420 -4.27 12.91 -22.27
N GLY A 421 -5.56 13.02 -21.96
CA GLY A 421 -6.36 14.23 -22.19
C GLY A 421 -6.41 15.21 -21.03
N THR A 422 -7.40 16.10 -21.07
CA THR A 422 -7.61 17.11 -20.02
C THR A 422 -8.05 16.46 -18.70
N THR A 423 -8.81 15.38 -18.80
CA THR A 423 -9.26 14.63 -17.61
C THR A 423 -8.07 14.07 -16.84
N ASN A 424 -7.07 13.50 -17.53
CA ASN A 424 -5.83 13.04 -16.93
C ASN A 424 -5.14 14.15 -16.08
N LYS A 425 -4.97 15.34 -16.66
CA LYS A 425 -4.33 16.48 -15.98
C LYS A 425 -5.07 16.90 -14.71
N ILE A 426 -6.41 16.91 -14.77
CA ILE A 426 -7.27 17.22 -13.60
C ILE A 426 -7.11 16.14 -12.52
N LEU A 427 -7.18 14.85 -12.89
CA LEU A 427 -7.02 13.75 -11.95
C LEU A 427 -5.63 13.75 -11.32
N PHE A 428 -4.58 13.97 -12.11
CA PHE A 428 -3.21 14.10 -11.63
C PHE A 428 -3.08 15.23 -10.60
N PHE A 429 -3.65 16.39 -10.90
CA PHE A 429 -3.68 17.53 -9.98
C PHE A 429 -4.40 17.20 -8.65
N ILE A 430 -5.54 16.51 -8.70
CA ILE A 430 -6.26 16.09 -7.49
C ILE A 430 -5.40 15.10 -6.69
N MET A 431 -4.81 14.09 -7.34
CA MET A 431 -3.93 13.12 -6.69
C MET A 431 -2.73 13.80 -6.01
N LYS A 432 -2.12 14.79 -6.68
CA LYS A 432 -1.03 15.61 -6.11
C LYS A 432 -1.47 16.37 -4.86
N ILE A 433 -2.57 17.14 -4.94
CA ILE A 433 -3.08 17.89 -3.78
C ILE A 433 -3.42 16.95 -2.62
N MET A 434 -4.00 15.79 -2.91
CA MET A 434 -4.31 14.79 -1.90
C MET A 434 -3.06 14.21 -1.26
N GLN A 435 -2.00 13.94 -2.02
CA GLN A 435 -0.72 13.48 -1.50
C GLN A 435 -0.12 14.50 -0.53
N ILE A 436 -0.13 15.79 -0.91
CA ILE A 436 0.28 16.91 -0.05
C ILE A 436 -0.55 16.94 1.23
N PHE A 437 -1.88 16.93 1.10
CA PHE A 437 -2.80 16.97 2.24
C PHE A 437 -2.56 15.81 3.21
N ILE A 438 -2.44 14.59 2.70
CA ILE A 438 -2.30 13.38 3.51
C ILE A 438 -0.99 13.41 4.29
N TYR A 439 0.14 13.75 3.67
CA TYR A 439 1.41 13.82 4.40
C TYR A 439 1.43 14.96 5.43
N VAL A 440 0.98 16.17 5.06
CA VAL A 440 0.98 17.34 5.95
C VAL A 440 0.10 17.11 7.19
N PHE A 441 -1.12 16.60 7.02
CA PHE A 441 -2.00 16.39 8.18
C PHE A 441 -1.67 15.09 8.94
N THR A 442 -1.01 14.12 8.32
CA THR A 442 -0.43 12.99 9.06
C THR A 442 0.77 13.42 9.92
N MET A 443 1.58 14.38 9.46
CA MET A 443 2.63 15.02 10.28
C MET A 443 2.02 15.67 11.53
N ALA A 444 0.89 16.38 11.38
CA ALA A 444 0.16 16.93 12.54
C ALA A 444 -0.30 15.82 13.50
N PHE A 445 -0.80 14.69 12.98
CA PHE A 445 -1.14 13.51 13.78
C PHE A 445 0.07 12.92 14.53
N ALA A 446 1.25 12.87 13.92
CA ALA A 446 2.45 12.33 14.56
C ALA A 446 2.80 13.10 15.85
N LEU A 447 2.62 14.43 15.87
CA LEU A 447 2.78 15.26 17.07
C LEU A 447 1.80 14.86 18.20
N ILE A 448 0.57 14.49 17.84
CA ILE A 448 -0.44 14.04 18.81
C ILE A 448 -0.06 12.67 19.38
N THR A 449 0.47 11.77 18.54
CA THR A 449 0.95 10.46 18.98
C THR A 449 2.08 10.62 19.99
N PHE A 450 3.03 11.52 19.73
CA PHE A 450 4.10 11.86 20.67
C PHE A 450 3.56 12.41 22.01
N LYS A 451 2.55 13.28 21.98
CA LYS A 451 1.95 13.87 23.18
C LYS A 451 1.12 12.86 23.99
N LYS A 452 0.24 12.10 23.32
CA LYS A 452 -0.71 11.18 23.98
C LYS A 452 -0.07 9.85 24.39
N LYS A 453 1.01 9.43 23.73
CA LYS A 453 1.75 8.18 23.97
C LYS A 453 0.85 6.94 24.10
N LYS A 454 -0.14 6.80 23.21
CA LYS A 454 -1.06 5.66 23.18
C LYS A 454 -0.54 4.56 22.25
N GLU A 455 -0.43 3.34 22.75
CA GLU A 455 0.11 2.19 22.01
C GLU A 455 -0.74 1.81 20.79
N ASN A 456 -2.07 1.94 20.90
CA ASN A 456 -2.99 1.60 19.82
C ASN A 456 -2.93 2.57 18.62
N TYR A 457 -2.20 3.68 18.74
CA TYR A 457 -1.96 4.61 17.62
C TYR A 457 -0.77 4.18 16.75
N LEU A 458 0.01 3.17 17.16
CA LEU A 458 1.30 2.87 16.55
C LEU A 458 1.25 1.91 15.36
N ILE A 459 0.17 1.15 15.15
CA ILE A 459 0.15 0.08 14.13
C ILE A 459 0.41 0.65 12.73
N ILE A 460 -0.33 1.69 12.34
CA ILE A 460 -0.17 2.34 11.03
C ILE A 460 1.19 3.06 10.92
N PRO A 461 1.64 3.86 11.92
CA PRO A 461 3.00 4.42 11.94
C PRO A 461 4.12 3.38 11.79
N ILE A 462 4.07 2.26 12.51
CA ILE A 462 5.08 1.21 12.42
C ILE A 462 5.03 0.51 11.06
N SER A 463 3.83 0.25 10.54
CA SER A 463 3.65 -0.29 9.18
C SER A 463 4.28 0.63 8.13
N PHE A 464 4.05 1.95 8.21
CA PHE A 464 4.66 2.93 7.32
C PHE A 464 6.19 3.00 7.46
N ILE A 465 6.72 3.06 8.69
CA ILE A 465 8.17 3.06 8.96
C ILE A 465 8.81 1.77 8.42
N GLY A 466 8.22 0.62 8.73
CA GLY A 466 8.70 -0.69 8.28
C GLY A 466 8.71 -0.81 6.77
N GLY A 467 7.64 -0.35 6.11
CA GLY A 467 7.56 -0.28 4.65
C GLY A 467 8.65 0.61 4.07
N THR A 468 8.85 1.79 4.65
CA THR A 468 9.91 2.73 4.22
C THR A 468 11.30 2.10 4.34
N ILE A 469 11.65 1.53 5.51
CA ILE A 469 12.97 0.91 5.72
C ILE A 469 13.20 -0.25 4.77
N PHE A 470 12.19 -1.12 4.60
CA PHE A 470 12.28 -2.27 3.70
C PHE A 470 12.50 -1.84 2.25
N HIS A 471 11.68 -0.92 1.75
CA HIS A 471 11.74 -0.48 0.34
C HIS A 471 12.94 0.44 0.04
N MET A 472 13.62 0.96 1.06
CA MET A 472 14.93 1.62 0.88
C MET A 472 16.08 0.64 0.63
N VAL A 473 15.92 -0.63 1.00
CA VAL A 473 16.93 -1.69 0.76
C VAL A 473 16.56 -2.59 -0.41
N TRP A 474 15.25 -2.80 -0.64
CA TRP A 474 14.71 -3.68 -1.68
C TRP A 474 14.57 -2.99 -3.04
N GLU A 475 14.36 -3.77 -4.12
CA GLU A 475 13.84 -3.23 -5.39
C GLU A 475 12.48 -2.56 -5.14
N ALA A 476 12.36 -1.28 -5.44
CA ALA A 476 11.12 -0.58 -5.13
C ALA A 476 10.87 0.64 -6.01
N LYS A 477 9.59 0.91 -6.21
CA LYS A 477 8.96 2.00 -6.97
C LYS A 477 7.74 2.50 -6.18
N SER A 478 7.12 3.60 -6.63
CA SER A 478 5.98 4.22 -5.93
C SER A 478 4.80 3.27 -5.68
N ARG A 479 4.57 2.25 -6.54
CA ARG A 479 3.51 1.24 -6.34
C ARG A 479 3.58 0.52 -5.00
N TYR A 480 4.78 0.29 -4.46
CA TYR A 480 4.92 -0.46 -3.20
C TYR A 480 4.62 0.42 -1.97
N ILE A 481 4.69 1.74 -2.12
CA ILE A 481 4.32 2.70 -1.06
C ILE A 481 2.79 2.91 -1.01
N PHE A 482 2.09 2.66 -2.11
CA PHE A 482 0.65 2.88 -2.25
C PHE A 482 -0.20 2.32 -1.08
N PRO A 483 -0.03 1.04 -0.64
CA PRO A 483 -0.79 0.52 0.49
C PRO A 483 -0.62 1.37 1.76
N TYR A 484 0.62 1.71 2.10
CA TYR A 484 0.94 2.48 3.30
C TYR A 484 0.38 3.89 3.24
N PHE A 485 0.41 4.53 2.06
CA PHE A 485 -0.19 5.85 1.85
C PHE A 485 -1.70 5.84 2.12
N ILE A 486 -2.43 4.84 1.59
CA ILE A 486 -3.87 4.69 1.84
C ILE A 486 -4.17 4.48 3.33
N PHE A 487 -3.31 3.75 4.05
CA PHE A 487 -3.48 3.54 5.49
C PHE A 487 -3.33 4.84 6.31
N LEU A 488 -2.69 5.88 5.77
CA LEU A 488 -2.54 7.18 6.44
C LEU A 488 -3.83 8.02 6.44
N ILE A 489 -4.79 7.76 5.55
CA ILE A 489 -6.01 8.57 5.39
C ILE A 489 -6.73 8.88 6.72
N PRO A 490 -7.05 7.90 7.60
CA PRO A 490 -7.70 8.19 8.87
C PRO A 490 -6.83 9.05 9.81
N LEU A 491 -5.50 8.92 9.73
CA LEU A 491 -4.57 9.72 10.53
C LEU A 491 -4.54 11.17 10.05
N ALA A 492 -4.48 11.37 8.73
CA ALA A 492 -4.55 12.68 8.10
C ALA A 492 -5.88 13.38 8.42
N ALA A 493 -7.01 12.67 8.33
CA ALA A 493 -8.32 13.20 8.67
C ALA A 493 -8.39 13.72 10.12
N TYR A 494 -7.80 12.97 11.07
CA TYR A 494 -7.78 13.37 12.47
C TYR A 494 -6.81 14.53 12.73
N GLY A 495 -5.63 14.51 12.10
CA GLY A 495 -4.66 15.60 12.17
C GLY A 495 -5.20 16.91 11.60
N PHE A 496 -6.01 16.83 10.54
CA PHE A 496 -6.75 17.98 10.00
C PHE A 496 -7.75 18.55 11.01
N ASN A 497 -8.59 17.70 11.60
CA ASN A 497 -9.58 18.16 12.59
C ASN A 497 -8.93 18.81 13.81
N ILE A 498 -7.84 18.25 14.32
CA ILE A 498 -7.15 18.86 15.46
C ILE A 498 -6.51 20.20 15.09
N THR A 499 -5.89 20.29 13.91
CA THR A 499 -5.33 21.56 13.44
C THR A 499 -6.43 22.63 13.33
N LYS A 500 -7.59 22.27 12.77
CA LYS A 500 -8.78 23.12 12.70
C LYS A 500 -9.23 23.57 14.10
N ASP A 501 -9.35 22.66 15.06
CA ASP A 501 -9.82 22.98 16.42
C ASP A 501 -8.85 23.94 17.14
N ILE A 502 -7.54 23.78 16.93
CA ILE A 502 -6.52 24.70 17.46
C ILE A 502 -6.69 26.11 16.86
N VAL A 503 -6.88 26.23 15.54
CA VAL A 503 -7.10 27.51 14.87
C VAL A 503 -8.37 28.20 15.39
N VAL A 504 -9.46 27.45 15.54
CA VAL A 504 -10.73 27.98 16.09
C VAL A 504 -10.55 28.45 17.53
N LYS A 505 -9.85 27.67 18.38
CA LYS A 505 -9.58 28.05 19.78
C LYS A 505 -8.75 29.33 19.86
N TYR A 506 -7.72 29.46 19.02
CA TYR A 506 -6.89 30.67 18.94
C TYR A 506 -7.71 31.90 18.52
N TYR A 507 -8.56 31.75 17.50
CA TYR A 507 -9.43 32.82 17.01
C TYR A 507 -10.44 33.29 18.06
N ASN A 508 -11.09 32.36 18.77
CA ASN A 508 -12.05 32.67 19.82
C ASN A 508 -11.39 33.34 21.04
N LYS A 509 -10.18 32.89 21.42
CA LYS A 509 -9.39 33.53 22.48
C LYS A 509 -9.06 34.98 22.13
N LYS A 510 -8.67 35.26 20.87
CA LYS A 510 -8.39 36.62 20.39
C LYS A 510 -9.64 37.53 20.39
N ARG A 511 -10.84 36.95 20.32
CA ARG A 511 -12.13 37.67 20.34
C ARG A 511 -12.80 37.73 21.71
N GLY A 512 -12.12 37.30 22.79
CA GLY A 512 -12.68 37.33 24.15
C GLY A 512 -13.89 36.41 24.38
N LYS A 513 -14.14 35.44 23.48
CA LYS A 513 -15.22 34.46 23.65
C LYS A 513 -14.66 33.24 24.38
N ASN A 514 -15.01 33.07 25.66
CA ASN A 514 -14.65 31.88 26.43
C ASN A 514 -15.24 30.63 25.77
N TYR A 515 -14.37 29.72 25.34
CA TYR A 515 -14.76 28.45 24.74
C TYR A 515 -15.08 27.45 25.86
N VAL A 516 -16.34 27.03 25.96
CA VAL A 516 -16.75 25.95 26.87
C VAL A 516 -16.32 24.63 26.22
N GLU A 517 -15.38 23.92 26.85
CA GLU A 517 -14.95 22.59 26.40
C GLU A 517 -16.14 21.62 26.42
N LYS A 518 -16.49 21.05 25.26
CA LYS A 518 -17.15 19.75 25.23
C LYS A 518 -16.06 18.69 25.28
N ILE A 519 -15.81 18.18 26.48
CA ILE A 519 -14.97 17.00 26.70
C ILE A 519 -15.70 15.79 26.10
N SER A 520 -15.09 15.13 25.10
CA SER A 520 -15.39 13.73 24.73
C SER A 520 -14.17 13.06 24.11
#